data_AF-A0A497FSE9-F1
#
_entry.id   AF-A0A497FSE9-F1
#
_cell.length_a   1.000
_cell.length_b   1.000
_cell.length_c   1.000
_cell.angle_alpha   90.00
_cell.angle_beta   90.00
_cell.angle_gamma   90.00
#
_symmetry.space_group_name_H-M   'P 1'
#
loop_
_entity.id
_entity.type
_entity.pdbx_description
1 polymer ?
#
loop_
_entity_poly.entity_id
_entity_poly.type
_entity_poly.pdbx_seq_one_letter_code
_entity_poly.pdbx_strand_id
1 'polypeptide(L)'
;TVLDKESGEFYTYREFIKILREIIEDKTIVVDEFHRLPESFLDFLHALGIKGNLILITSTLWLAKKIIGRGQPLLGLVKPVKIDLVDEREILVELSKDFQGKELVESSVYLREVMLIPFYRGGNIRDFLADFLYDGKLILKELVGEVFREEERELTNIYEGVLKAVADGKNISTEISSLLFSRGLLAKDNPGILQKYLNILTEMGILEKIKVFNKKKYRYFHKSPLLDLHYYLESKYSYTELDIPKKFIRRVVNEKLPRHVEQFFRNLLSKILGLQYQIIEERELEVDIALLEFKRLKLVGEVKWKNYVPRKEVKTVEEKLGKFKNIQKILIVPETSVLEKEPEDIEVWDVEKILEKSRKSLFFENSAQ
;
A
#
# COMPACT_ATOMS: atom_id res chain seq x y z
N THR A 1 24.85 -25.77 -5.94
CA THR A 1 24.25 -26.98 -5.34
C THR A 1 22.96 -26.57 -4.68
N VAL A 2 22.01 -27.50 -4.55
CA VAL A 2 20.70 -27.27 -3.90
C VAL A 2 20.66 -28.17 -2.66
N LEU A 3 20.25 -27.63 -1.52
CA LEU A 3 20.10 -28.38 -0.27
C LEU A 3 18.67 -28.91 -0.16
N ASP A 4 18.54 -30.21 0.03
CA ASP A 4 17.31 -30.84 0.48
C ASP A 4 17.19 -30.67 1.99
N LYS A 5 16.13 -30.00 2.45
CA LYS A 5 15.93 -29.75 3.89
C LYS A 5 15.47 -30.98 4.66
N GLU A 6 14.82 -31.94 4.00
CA GLU A 6 14.33 -33.15 4.66
C GLU A 6 15.45 -34.17 4.84
N SER A 7 16.21 -34.42 3.77
CA SER A 7 17.31 -35.40 3.80
C SER A 7 18.64 -34.79 4.27
N GLY A 8 18.82 -33.47 4.17
CA GLY A 8 20.08 -32.78 4.43
C GLY A 8 21.11 -32.94 3.30
N GLU A 9 20.74 -33.59 2.20
CA GLU A 9 21.64 -33.86 1.07
C GLU A 9 21.83 -32.64 0.17
N PHE A 10 23.03 -32.53 -0.41
CA PHE A 10 23.34 -31.55 -1.42
C PHE A 10 23.26 -32.16 -2.81
N TYR A 11 22.31 -31.69 -3.61
CA TYR A 11 22.23 -32.02 -5.03
C TYR A 11 23.08 -31.07 -5.86
N THR A 12 23.79 -31.61 -6.86
CA THR A 12 24.27 -30.80 -7.98
C THR A 12 23.09 -30.21 -8.74
N TYR A 13 23.32 -29.12 -9.48
CA TYR A 13 22.26 -28.52 -10.30
C TYR A 13 21.69 -29.53 -11.32
N ARG A 14 22.54 -30.41 -11.86
CA ARG A 14 22.11 -31.46 -12.79
C ARG A 14 21.20 -32.50 -12.15
N GLU A 15 21.50 -32.92 -10.92
CA GLU A 15 20.66 -33.85 -10.16
C GLU A 15 19.33 -33.20 -9.81
N PHE A 16 19.35 -31.95 -9.34
CA PHE A 16 18.14 -31.17 -9.09
C PHE A 16 17.21 -31.11 -10.32
N ILE A 17 17.75 -30.81 -11.51
CA ILE A 17 16.95 -30.74 -12.74
C ILE A 17 16.35 -32.11 -13.11
N LYS A 18 17.06 -33.22 -12.89
CA LYS A 18 16.53 -34.56 -13.12
C LYS A 18 15.36 -34.86 -12.21
N ILE A 19 15.51 -34.64 -10.91
CA ILE A 19 14.46 -34.84 -9.92
C ILE A 19 13.25 -33.97 -10.27
N LEU A 20 13.48 -32.68 -10.53
CA LEU A 20 12.42 -31.73 -10.90
C LEU A 20 11.61 -32.22 -12.11
N ARG A 21 12.28 -32.72 -13.15
CA ARG A 21 11.60 -33.27 -14.34
C ARG A 21 10.66 -34.43 -14.00
N GLU A 22 11.04 -35.29 -13.04
CA GLU A 22 10.24 -36.45 -12.66
C GLU A 22 9.01 -36.08 -11.82
N ILE A 23 9.06 -34.98 -11.06
CA ILE A 23 7.99 -34.61 -10.12
C ILE A 23 7.08 -33.48 -10.59
N ILE A 24 7.47 -32.73 -11.63
CA ILE A 24 6.76 -31.50 -12.03
C ILE A 24 5.35 -31.75 -12.57
N GLU A 25 5.09 -32.91 -13.17
CA GLU A 25 3.76 -33.22 -13.73
C GLU A 25 2.74 -33.60 -12.64
N ASP A 26 3.18 -34.24 -11.54
CA ASP A 26 2.31 -34.85 -10.53
C ASP A 26 2.20 -34.06 -9.22
N LYS A 27 3.09 -33.08 -8.99
CA LYS A 27 3.17 -32.35 -7.72
C LYS A 27 3.06 -30.84 -7.92
N THR A 28 2.65 -30.15 -6.86
CA THR A 28 2.82 -28.69 -6.75
C THR A 28 4.26 -28.39 -6.36
N ILE A 29 4.94 -27.60 -7.18
CA ILE A 29 6.34 -27.23 -6.96
C ILE A 29 6.41 -25.75 -6.68
N VAL A 30 7.00 -25.39 -5.54
CA VAL A 30 7.27 -24.00 -5.17
C VAL A 30 8.77 -23.77 -5.25
N VAL A 31 9.18 -22.84 -6.10
CA VAL A 31 10.57 -22.40 -6.18
C VAL A 31 10.63 -20.98 -5.66
N ASP A 32 11.07 -20.87 -4.41
CA ASP A 32 11.28 -19.58 -3.77
C ASP A 32 12.59 -18.94 -4.23
N GLU A 33 12.56 -17.63 -4.43
CA GLU A 33 13.68 -16.84 -4.96
C GLU A 33 14.28 -17.45 -6.24
N PHE A 34 13.40 -17.88 -7.17
CA PHE A 34 13.79 -18.69 -8.34
C PHE A 34 14.87 -18.04 -9.22
N HIS A 35 15.00 -16.71 -9.13
CA HIS A 35 16.01 -15.95 -9.83
C HIS A 35 17.46 -16.23 -9.39
N ARG A 36 17.65 -16.85 -8.23
CA ARG A 36 18.96 -17.28 -7.74
C ARG A 36 19.46 -18.53 -8.48
N LEU A 37 18.59 -19.19 -9.25
CA LEU A 37 18.96 -20.31 -10.10
C LEU A 37 19.60 -19.82 -11.42
N PRO A 38 20.47 -20.62 -12.05
CA PRO A 38 21.07 -20.28 -13.34
C PRO A 38 20.03 -19.99 -14.43
N GLU A 39 20.33 -19.11 -15.40
CA GLU A 39 19.41 -18.76 -16.51
C GLU A 39 18.88 -19.98 -17.28
N SER A 40 19.71 -21.03 -17.43
CA SER A 40 19.32 -22.33 -18.01
C SER A 40 18.09 -22.98 -17.36
N PHE A 41 17.74 -22.59 -16.14
CA PHE A 41 16.51 -23.01 -15.46
C PHE A 41 15.26 -22.53 -16.20
N LEU A 42 15.27 -21.27 -16.66
CA LEU A 42 14.15 -20.69 -17.40
C LEU A 42 14.01 -21.34 -18.77
N ASP A 43 15.14 -21.63 -19.44
CA ASP A 43 15.15 -22.37 -20.71
C ASP A 43 14.59 -23.78 -20.55
N PHE A 44 14.92 -24.45 -19.45
CA PHE A 44 14.38 -25.76 -19.10
C PHE A 44 12.86 -25.71 -18.90
N LEU A 45 12.35 -24.73 -18.14
CA LEU A 45 10.92 -24.55 -17.93
C LEU A 45 10.17 -24.28 -19.24
N HIS A 46 10.75 -23.45 -20.12
CA HIS A 46 10.20 -23.17 -21.44
C HIS A 46 10.18 -24.41 -22.34
N ALA A 47 11.26 -25.20 -22.35
CA ALA A 47 11.34 -26.44 -23.13
C ALA A 47 10.35 -27.51 -22.66
N LEU A 48 10.03 -27.55 -21.36
CA LEU A 48 9.00 -28.43 -20.83
C LEU A 48 7.57 -28.01 -21.23
N GLY A 49 7.36 -26.75 -21.64
CA GLY A 49 6.04 -26.19 -21.91
C GLY A 49 5.13 -26.14 -20.67
N ILE A 50 5.75 -26.16 -19.48
CA ILE A 50 5.16 -26.24 -18.12
C ILE A 50 3.86 -27.04 -18.07
N LYS A 51 3.97 -28.32 -17.69
CA LYS A 51 2.84 -29.17 -17.29
C LYS A 51 2.89 -29.36 -15.77
N GLY A 52 1.75 -29.24 -15.10
CA GLY A 52 1.64 -29.31 -13.62
C GLY A 52 1.53 -27.95 -12.92
N ASN A 53 1.56 -27.96 -11.59
CA ASN A 53 1.33 -26.76 -10.75
C ASN A 53 2.66 -26.16 -10.25
N LEU A 54 3.29 -25.30 -11.06
CA LEU A 54 4.52 -24.59 -10.72
C LEU A 54 4.23 -23.19 -10.15
N ILE A 55 4.78 -22.88 -8.98
CA ILE A 55 4.74 -21.58 -8.33
C ILE A 55 6.17 -21.05 -8.23
N LEU A 56 6.41 -19.90 -8.84
CA LEU A 56 7.69 -19.20 -8.82
C LEU A 56 7.55 -17.93 -7.97
N ILE A 57 8.38 -17.80 -6.93
CA ILE A 57 8.33 -16.66 -6.00
C ILE A 57 9.62 -15.84 -6.12
N THR A 58 9.48 -14.52 -6.11
CA THR A 58 10.60 -13.57 -6.12
C THR A 58 10.19 -12.30 -5.41
N SER A 59 11.08 -11.73 -4.59
CA SER A 59 10.90 -10.38 -4.04
C SER A 59 11.11 -9.28 -5.10
N THR A 60 11.96 -9.53 -6.10
CA THR A 60 12.26 -8.56 -7.19
C THR A 60 11.17 -8.45 -8.26
N LEU A 61 10.41 -7.35 -8.23
CA LEU A 61 9.36 -7.04 -9.22
C LEU A 61 9.93 -6.76 -10.62
N TRP A 62 11.08 -6.06 -10.71
CA TRP A 62 11.73 -5.82 -12.00
C TRP A 62 12.05 -7.12 -12.73
N LEU A 63 12.57 -8.10 -12.01
CA LEU A 63 12.96 -9.37 -12.58
C LEU A 63 11.75 -10.21 -12.98
N ALA A 64 10.70 -10.22 -12.15
CA ALA A 64 9.42 -10.80 -12.52
C ALA A 64 8.92 -10.22 -13.86
N LYS A 65 8.95 -8.89 -14.02
CA LYS A 65 8.58 -8.21 -15.29
C LYS A 65 9.50 -8.55 -16.45
N LYS A 66 10.81 -8.65 -16.19
CA LYS A 66 11.82 -8.99 -17.20
C LYS A 66 11.60 -10.40 -17.74
N ILE A 67 11.26 -11.36 -16.89
CA ILE A 67 11.14 -12.78 -17.27
C ILE A 67 9.82 -13.10 -17.99
N ILE A 68 8.78 -12.30 -17.76
CA ILE A 68 7.51 -12.34 -18.51
C ILE A 68 7.49 -11.34 -19.68
N GLY A 69 8.62 -10.70 -19.99
CA GLY A 69 8.75 -9.70 -21.04
C GLY A 69 8.67 -10.27 -22.46
N ARG A 70 8.59 -9.40 -23.45
CA ARG A 70 8.61 -9.81 -24.87
C ARG A 70 9.90 -10.57 -25.20
N GLY A 71 9.77 -11.76 -25.77
CA GLY A 71 10.90 -12.61 -26.20
C GLY A 71 11.53 -13.42 -25.07
N GLN A 72 10.84 -13.56 -23.94
CA GLN A 72 11.37 -14.24 -22.75
C GLN A 72 10.76 -15.63 -22.59
N PRO A 73 11.51 -16.60 -22.03
CA PRO A 73 11.11 -18.01 -22.05
C PRO A 73 9.78 -18.30 -21.33
N LEU A 74 9.39 -17.51 -20.34
CA LEU A 74 8.18 -17.78 -19.54
C LEU A 74 6.93 -17.02 -20.00
N LEU A 75 7.04 -16.19 -21.05
CA LEU A 75 5.91 -15.42 -21.55
C LEU A 75 4.80 -16.36 -22.05
N GLY A 76 3.61 -16.26 -21.44
CA GLY A 76 2.45 -17.10 -21.76
C GLY A 76 2.43 -18.47 -21.09
N LEU A 77 3.50 -18.84 -20.37
CA LEU A 77 3.56 -20.10 -19.60
C LEU A 77 3.21 -19.92 -18.12
N VAL A 78 3.39 -18.71 -17.59
CA VAL A 78 3.10 -18.39 -16.18
C VAL A 78 2.13 -17.23 -16.05
N LYS A 79 1.31 -17.24 -15.00
CA LYS A 79 0.43 -16.12 -14.62
C LYS A 79 1.08 -15.32 -13.50
N PRO A 80 1.50 -14.07 -13.72
CA PRO A 80 2.08 -13.25 -12.67
C PRO A 80 1.02 -12.89 -11.63
N VAL A 81 1.35 -13.07 -10.35
CA VAL A 81 0.55 -12.61 -9.22
C VAL A 81 1.44 -11.69 -8.38
N LYS A 82 1.02 -10.42 -8.24
CA LYS A 82 1.72 -9.48 -7.36
C LYS A 82 1.13 -9.58 -5.96
N ILE A 83 1.96 -9.90 -4.98
CA ILE A 83 1.63 -9.81 -3.57
C ILE A 83 1.99 -8.39 -3.10
N ASP A 84 1.07 -7.75 -2.40
CA ASP A 84 1.20 -6.39 -1.90
C ASP A 84 0.88 -6.39 -0.39
N LEU A 85 0.67 -5.21 0.21
CA LEU A 85 0.02 -5.15 1.52
C LEU A 85 -1.27 -5.98 1.51
N VAL A 86 -1.54 -6.69 2.61
CA VAL A 86 -2.75 -7.53 2.77
C VAL A 86 -3.98 -6.75 2.30
N ASP A 87 -4.96 -7.36 1.64
CA ASP A 87 -6.12 -6.60 1.13
C ASP A 87 -6.89 -5.90 2.27
N GLU A 88 -7.38 -4.66 2.06
CA GLU A 88 -8.15 -3.92 3.07
C GLU A 88 -9.38 -4.70 3.55
N ARG A 89 -10.02 -5.46 2.66
CA ARG A 89 -11.22 -6.26 2.98
C ARG A 89 -10.82 -7.46 3.83
N GLU A 90 -9.77 -8.16 3.43
CA GLU A 90 -9.28 -9.37 4.10
C GLU A 90 -8.80 -9.05 5.51
N ILE A 91 -7.94 -8.04 5.68
CA ILE A 91 -7.43 -7.69 7.01
C ILE A 91 -8.55 -7.24 7.95
N LEU A 92 -9.53 -6.49 7.44
CA LEU A 92 -10.62 -5.96 8.25
C LEU A 92 -11.52 -7.10 8.72
N VAL A 93 -11.80 -8.06 7.84
CA VAL A 93 -12.58 -9.25 8.20
C VAL A 93 -11.81 -10.14 9.16
N GLU A 94 -10.52 -10.37 8.91
CA GLU A 94 -9.69 -11.22 9.77
C GLU A 94 -9.56 -10.64 11.18
N LEU A 95 -9.18 -9.37 11.30
CA LEU A 95 -9.01 -8.70 12.59
C LEU A 95 -10.34 -8.45 13.31
N SER A 96 -11.50 -8.52 12.63
CA SER A 96 -12.81 -8.37 13.28
C SER A 96 -13.14 -9.49 14.28
N LYS A 97 -12.34 -10.56 14.30
CA LYS A 97 -12.42 -11.63 15.30
C LYS A 97 -11.92 -11.19 16.67
N ASP A 98 -10.97 -10.26 16.70
CA ASP A 98 -10.27 -9.83 17.92
C ASP A 98 -10.54 -8.36 18.28
N PHE A 99 -10.90 -7.53 17.29
CA PHE A 99 -11.10 -6.09 17.45
C PHE A 99 -12.46 -5.64 16.93
N GLN A 100 -12.96 -4.52 17.48
CA GLN A 100 -14.24 -3.91 17.08
C GLN A 100 -14.11 -2.39 16.95
N GLY A 101 -15.09 -1.78 16.28
CA GLY A 101 -15.23 -0.33 16.16
C GLY A 101 -13.95 0.36 15.68
N LYS A 102 -13.56 1.43 16.37
CA LYS A 102 -12.41 2.26 15.98
C LYS A 102 -11.08 1.50 15.97
N GLU A 103 -10.82 0.68 16.98
CA GLU A 103 -9.56 -0.06 17.11
C GLU A 103 -9.41 -1.08 15.96
N LEU A 104 -10.51 -1.71 15.52
CA LEU A 104 -10.50 -2.62 14.38
C LEU A 104 -9.93 -1.96 13.13
N VAL A 105 -10.44 -0.78 12.77
CA VAL A 105 -9.97 -0.08 11.57
C VAL A 105 -8.55 0.42 11.75
N GLU A 106 -8.22 1.01 12.90
CA GLU A 106 -6.86 1.52 13.15
C GLU A 106 -5.82 0.40 13.09
N SER A 107 -6.09 -0.75 13.71
CA SER A 107 -5.24 -1.94 13.60
C SER A 107 -5.18 -2.45 12.16
N SER A 108 -6.31 -2.46 11.44
CA SER A 108 -6.37 -2.84 10.03
C SER A 108 -5.58 -1.91 9.11
N VAL A 109 -5.39 -0.62 9.43
CA VAL A 109 -4.55 0.28 8.63
C VAL A 109 -3.10 -0.20 8.63
N TYR A 110 -2.58 -0.58 9.80
CA TYR A 110 -1.15 -0.83 9.97
C TYR A 110 -0.78 -2.31 9.92
N LEU A 111 -1.56 -3.22 10.50
CA LEU A 111 -1.24 -4.65 10.55
C LEU A 111 -1.35 -5.36 9.19
N ARG A 112 -1.78 -4.66 8.14
CA ARG A 112 -1.59 -5.10 6.75
C ARG A 112 -0.13 -5.19 6.34
N GLU A 113 0.72 -4.44 7.02
CA GLU A 113 2.16 -4.58 6.93
C GLU A 113 2.56 -5.79 7.77
N VAL A 114 2.63 -6.95 7.11
CA VAL A 114 2.86 -8.24 7.78
C VAL A 114 4.08 -8.26 8.69
N MET A 115 5.08 -7.42 8.43
CA MET A 115 6.26 -7.24 9.27
C MET A 115 5.93 -6.76 10.70
N LEU A 116 4.80 -6.07 10.91
CA LEU A 116 4.39 -5.58 12.23
C LEU A 116 3.74 -6.69 13.08
N ILE A 117 3.11 -7.69 12.45
CA ILE A 117 2.33 -8.72 13.13
C ILE A 117 3.14 -9.48 14.20
N PRO A 118 4.37 -9.97 13.93
CA PRO A 118 5.16 -10.72 14.92
C PRO A 118 5.51 -9.92 16.18
N PHE A 119 5.54 -8.59 16.08
CA PHE A 119 5.88 -7.68 17.18
C PHE A 119 4.64 -7.15 17.92
N TYR A 120 3.47 -7.21 17.29
CA TYR A 120 2.24 -6.76 17.89
C TYR A 120 1.74 -7.80 18.90
N ARG A 121 1.62 -7.39 20.17
CA ARG A 121 1.19 -8.25 21.30
C ARG A 121 -0.23 -7.95 21.77
N GLY A 122 -1.03 -7.29 20.93
CA GLY A 122 -2.34 -6.76 21.31
C GLY A 122 -2.24 -5.40 22.01
N GLY A 123 -3.40 -4.84 22.36
CA GLY A 123 -3.50 -3.50 22.96
C GLY A 123 -3.62 -2.38 21.92
N ASN A 124 -3.39 -1.14 22.34
CA ASN A 124 -3.62 0.02 21.48
C ASN A 124 -2.57 0.13 20.35
N ILE A 125 -3.02 0.09 19.10
CA ILE A 125 -2.13 0.11 17.93
C ILE A 125 -1.23 1.35 17.88
N ARG A 126 -1.71 2.50 18.36
CA ARG A 126 -0.96 3.75 18.29
C ARG A 126 0.21 3.77 19.28
N ASP A 127 0.05 3.15 20.46
CA ASP A 127 1.13 2.97 21.42
C ASP A 127 2.17 2.00 20.86
N PHE A 128 1.71 0.87 20.30
CA PHE A 128 2.58 -0.08 19.61
C PHE A 128 3.41 0.58 18.50
N LEU A 129 2.81 1.39 17.63
CA LEU A 129 3.52 2.08 16.56
C LEU A 129 4.56 3.06 17.09
N ALA A 130 4.27 3.76 18.19
CA ALA A 130 5.23 4.68 18.79
C ALA A 130 6.45 3.92 19.34
N ASP A 131 6.22 2.76 19.94
CA ASP A 131 7.27 1.87 20.48
C ASP A 131 8.09 1.28 19.34
N PHE A 132 7.40 0.71 18.34
CA PHE A 132 8.03 0.14 17.14
C PHE A 132 8.90 1.16 16.39
N LEU A 133 8.42 2.40 16.23
CA LEU A 133 9.20 3.46 15.58
C LEU A 133 10.36 3.95 16.45
N TYR A 134 10.19 4.01 17.76
CA TYR A 134 11.26 4.42 18.68
C TYR A 134 12.41 3.40 18.68
N ASP A 135 12.08 2.11 18.84
CA ASP A 135 13.05 1.02 18.93
C ASP A 135 13.61 0.63 17.55
N GLY A 136 12.77 0.67 16.51
CA GLY A 136 13.06 0.19 15.16
C GLY A 136 13.53 1.26 14.16
N LYS A 137 13.86 2.48 14.60
CA LYS A 137 14.14 3.62 13.70
C LYS A 137 15.25 3.37 12.68
N LEU A 138 16.27 2.58 13.02
CA LEU A 138 17.36 2.22 12.11
C LEU A 138 16.99 1.07 11.17
N ILE A 139 16.14 0.14 11.63
CA ILE A 139 15.74 -1.04 10.87
C ILE A 139 14.93 -0.63 9.64
N LEU A 140 14.02 0.34 9.78
CA LEU A 140 13.17 0.77 8.66
C LEU A 140 13.98 1.33 7.48
N LYS A 141 15.05 2.08 7.74
CA LYS A 141 15.92 2.58 6.69
C LYS A 141 16.66 1.45 5.97
N GLU A 142 17.16 0.48 6.71
CA GLU A 142 17.85 -0.68 6.13
C GLU A 142 16.91 -1.55 5.30
N LEU A 143 15.65 -1.73 5.74
CA LEU A 143 14.63 -2.45 4.99
C LEU A 143 14.33 -1.77 3.65
N VAL A 144 14.19 -0.44 3.63
CA VAL A 144 14.03 0.29 2.35
C VAL A 144 15.28 0.12 1.49
N GLY A 145 16.48 0.20 2.08
CA GLY A 145 17.73 -0.06 1.37
C GLY A 145 17.79 -1.46 0.76
N GLU A 146 17.28 -2.47 1.46
CA GLU A 146 17.17 -3.84 0.97
C GLU A 146 16.24 -3.96 -0.23
N VAL A 147 15.03 -3.39 -0.16
CA VAL A 147 14.09 -3.34 -1.30
C VAL A 147 14.74 -2.70 -2.53
N PHE A 148 15.56 -1.65 -2.35
CA PHE A 148 16.32 -1.07 -3.46
C PHE A 148 17.37 -2.03 -4.04
N ARG A 149 18.14 -2.71 -3.18
CA ARG A 149 19.16 -3.68 -3.59
C ARG A 149 18.55 -4.86 -4.35
N GLU A 150 17.41 -5.37 -3.88
CA GLU A 150 16.67 -6.44 -4.57
C GLU A 150 16.22 -6.03 -5.97
N GLU A 151 15.92 -4.74 -6.17
CA GLU A 151 15.56 -4.16 -7.47
C GLU A 151 16.79 -3.76 -8.32
N GLU A 152 17.99 -4.23 -7.95
CA GLU A 152 19.29 -3.88 -8.57
C GLU A 152 19.54 -2.37 -8.60
N ARG A 153 19.14 -1.67 -7.53
CA ARG A 153 19.26 -0.21 -7.40
C ARG A 153 19.93 0.17 -6.08
N GLU A 154 20.47 1.38 -6.07
CA GLU A 154 20.98 2.01 -4.86
C GLU A 154 19.97 3.04 -4.34
N LEU A 155 19.73 3.03 -3.03
CA LEU A 155 18.95 4.05 -2.34
C LEU A 155 19.76 5.35 -2.24
N THR A 156 19.66 6.19 -3.26
CA THR A 156 20.35 7.50 -3.32
C THR A 156 19.66 8.56 -2.45
N ASN A 157 20.40 9.62 -2.12
CA ASN A 157 19.88 10.82 -1.44
C ASN A 157 18.69 11.48 -2.16
N ILE A 158 18.57 11.31 -3.49
CA ILE A 158 17.44 11.84 -4.24
C ILE A 158 16.17 11.02 -3.94
N TYR A 159 16.25 9.68 -3.90
CA TYR A 159 15.11 8.84 -3.53
C TYR A 159 14.66 9.13 -2.09
N GLU A 160 15.61 9.16 -1.16
CA GLU A 160 15.38 9.58 0.23
C GLU A 160 14.70 10.94 0.31
N GLY A 161 15.20 11.93 -0.45
CA GLY A 161 14.60 13.25 -0.51
C GLY A 161 13.16 13.24 -1.02
N VAL A 162 12.85 12.43 -2.05
CA VAL A 162 11.48 12.28 -2.58
C VAL A 162 10.55 11.67 -1.53
N LEU A 163 10.98 10.59 -0.87
CA LEU A 163 10.21 9.91 0.16
C LEU A 163 9.91 10.84 1.35
N LYS A 164 10.92 11.59 1.82
CA LYS A 164 10.76 12.64 2.84
C LYS A 164 9.80 13.74 2.39
N ALA A 165 9.91 14.22 1.15
CA ALA A 165 9.04 15.27 0.60
C ALA A 165 7.57 14.84 0.55
N VAL A 166 7.30 13.61 0.08
CA VAL A 166 5.95 13.05 -0.01
C VAL A 166 5.33 12.88 1.38
N ALA A 167 6.09 12.34 2.35
CA ALA A 167 5.63 12.20 3.73
C ALA A 167 5.31 13.55 4.39
N ASP A 168 6.09 14.58 4.03
CA ASP A 168 5.86 15.98 4.43
C ASP A 168 4.73 16.69 3.66
N GLY A 169 3.94 15.94 2.87
CA GLY A 169 2.76 16.44 2.18
C GLY A 169 3.04 17.13 0.84
N LYS A 170 4.29 17.17 0.36
CA LYS A 170 4.59 17.57 -1.03
C LYS A 170 4.26 16.41 -1.95
N ASN A 171 3.00 16.34 -2.39
CA ASN A 171 2.48 15.23 -3.16
C ASN A 171 2.37 15.51 -4.67
N ILE A 172 2.86 16.65 -5.15
CA ILE A 172 2.86 17.04 -6.57
C ILE A 172 4.30 17.12 -7.08
N SER A 173 4.55 16.62 -8.29
CA SER A 173 5.91 16.55 -8.86
C SER A 173 6.62 17.91 -8.90
N THR A 174 5.93 18.99 -9.24
CA THR A 174 6.53 20.35 -9.23
C THR A 174 6.96 20.78 -7.83
N GLU A 175 6.16 20.52 -6.81
CA GLU A 175 6.48 20.90 -5.43
C GLU A 175 7.66 20.09 -4.87
N ILE A 176 7.69 18.80 -5.18
CA ILE A 176 8.79 17.91 -4.81
C ILE A 176 10.08 18.38 -5.51
N SER A 177 10.01 18.69 -6.80
CA SER A 177 11.17 19.15 -7.60
C SER A 177 11.77 20.42 -7.01
N SER A 178 10.94 21.43 -6.75
CA SER A 178 11.39 22.71 -6.18
C SER A 178 11.98 22.53 -4.78
N LEU A 179 11.40 21.65 -3.94
CA LEU A 179 11.95 21.35 -2.62
C LEU A 179 13.33 20.69 -2.72
N LEU A 180 13.49 19.67 -3.57
CA LEU A 180 14.76 18.97 -3.74
C LEU A 180 15.85 19.87 -4.34
N PHE A 181 15.48 20.74 -5.27
CA PHE A 181 16.37 21.75 -5.81
C PHE A 181 16.83 22.73 -4.72
N SER A 182 15.92 23.25 -3.89
CA SER A 182 16.28 24.16 -2.78
C SER A 182 17.21 23.52 -1.74
N ARG A 183 17.19 22.19 -1.62
CA ARG A 183 18.07 21.40 -0.74
C ARG A 183 19.38 20.99 -1.41
N GLY A 184 19.63 21.42 -2.65
CA GLY A 184 20.83 21.07 -3.41
C GLY A 184 20.91 19.60 -3.85
N LEU A 185 19.81 18.84 -3.74
CA LEU A 185 19.75 17.43 -4.14
C LEU A 185 19.56 17.25 -5.65
N LEU A 186 18.99 18.25 -6.31
CA LEU A 186 18.89 18.33 -7.77
C LEU A 186 19.77 19.48 -8.27
N ALA A 187 20.52 19.23 -9.35
CA ALA A 187 21.34 20.27 -9.99
C ALA A 187 20.50 21.35 -10.70
N LYS A 188 19.26 21.04 -11.07
CA LYS A 188 18.31 21.94 -11.73
C LYS A 188 16.89 21.61 -11.25
N ASP A 189 16.05 22.63 -11.07
CA ASP A 189 14.62 22.45 -10.86
C ASP A 189 13.96 22.02 -12.19
N ASN A 190 13.99 20.71 -12.47
CA ASN A 190 13.44 20.13 -13.68
C ASN A 190 12.53 18.94 -13.34
N PRO A 191 11.20 19.12 -13.42
CA PRO A 191 10.23 18.06 -13.17
C PRO A 191 10.40 16.81 -14.03
N GLY A 192 11.01 16.92 -15.22
CA GLY A 192 11.30 15.78 -16.10
C GLY A 192 12.33 14.82 -15.50
N ILE A 193 13.34 15.35 -14.80
CA ILE A 193 14.33 14.52 -14.09
C ILE A 193 13.65 13.79 -12.93
N LEU A 194 12.84 14.52 -12.15
CA LEU A 194 12.11 13.95 -11.03
C LEU A 194 11.14 12.84 -11.44
N GLN A 195 10.51 12.95 -12.62
CA GLN A 195 9.54 11.96 -13.09
C GLN A 195 10.16 10.55 -13.20
N LYS A 196 11.47 10.44 -13.50
CA LYS A 196 12.19 9.16 -13.50
C LYS A 196 12.19 8.53 -12.11
N TYR A 197 12.53 9.30 -11.07
CA TYR A 197 12.55 8.81 -9.68
C TYR A 197 11.15 8.44 -9.18
N LEU A 198 10.15 9.27 -9.48
CA LEU A 198 8.75 8.99 -9.11
C LEU A 198 8.22 7.74 -9.79
N ASN A 199 8.50 7.54 -11.08
CA ASN A 199 8.09 6.32 -11.79
C ASN A 199 8.72 5.08 -11.17
N ILE A 200 10.02 5.12 -10.86
CA ILE A 200 10.71 3.98 -10.23
C ILE A 200 10.07 3.66 -8.87
N LEU A 201 9.88 4.65 -8.00
CA LEU A 201 9.26 4.45 -6.69
C LEU A 201 7.81 3.93 -6.79
N THR A 202 7.05 4.37 -7.79
CA THR A 202 5.70 3.83 -8.04
C THR A 202 5.72 2.41 -8.59
N GLU A 203 6.65 2.10 -9.49
CA GLU A 203 6.78 0.76 -10.08
C GLU A 203 7.25 -0.29 -9.06
N MET A 204 8.13 0.10 -8.13
CA MET A 204 8.55 -0.70 -6.98
C MET A 204 7.41 -0.86 -5.95
N GLY A 205 6.37 -0.03 -6.00
CA GLY A 205 5.25 -0.07 -5.07
C GLY A 205 5.51 0.62 -3.72
N ILE A 206 6.61 1.38 -3.60
CA ILE A 206 6.89 2.20 -2.41
C ILE A 206 5.95 3.41 -2.36
N LEU A 207 5.77 4.06 -3.51
CA LEU A 207 4.81 5.14 -3.67
C LEU A 207 3.60 4.68 -4.48
N GLU A 208 2.46 5.30 -4.22
CA GLU A 208 1.25 5.22 -5.01
C GLU A 208 1.09 6.49 -5.85
N LYS A 209 0.66 6.34 -7.10
CA LYS A 209 0.39 7.46 -8.03
C LYS A 209 -1.09 7.52 -8.37
N ILE A 210 -1.76 8.58 -7.94
CA ILE A 210 -3.21 8.75 -8.10
C ILE A 210 -3.49 9.88 -9.07
N LYS A 211 -4.36 9.64 -10.04
CA LYS A 211 -4.76 10.65 -11.01
C LYS A 211 -5.66 11.70 -10.37
N VAL A 212 -5.47 12.96 -10.74
CA VAL A 212 -6.38 14.05 -10.38
C VAL A 212 -7.55 14.08 -11.37
N PHE A 213 -8.77 14.14 -10.84
CA PHE A 213 -10.00 14.13 -11.61
C PHE A 213 -10.01 15.23 -12.67
N ASN A 214 -10.37 14.87 -13.90
CA ASN A 214 -10.41 15.77 -15.07
C ASN A 214 -9.11 16.54 -15.39
N LYS A 215 -7.97 16.16 -14.81
CA LYS A 215 -6.67 16.80 -15.09
C LYS A 215 -5.64 15.79 -15.59
N LYS A 216 -4.65 16.29 -16.35
CA LYS A 216 -3.44 15.53 -16.72
C LYS A 216 -2.37 15.67 -15.62
N LYS A 217 -2.77 15.49 -14.37
CA LYS A 217 -1.95 15.66 -13.17
C LYS A 217 -2.11 14.45 -12.26
N TYR A 218 -1.07 14.18 -11.48
CA TYR A 218 -1.05 13.09 -10.51
C TYR A 218 -0.61 13.61 -9.15
N ARG A 219 -1.08 12.93 -8.10
CA ARG A 219 -0.56 13.05 -6.75
C ARG A 219 0.12 11.76 -6.31
N TYR A 220 1.13 11.90 -5.47
CA TYR A 220 1.96 10.81 -4.99
C TYR A 220 1.80 10.65 -3.48
N PHE A 221 1.65 9.41 -3.02
CA PHE A 221 1.47 9.09 -1.61
C PHE A 221 2.36 7.91 -1.24
N HIS A 222 2.79 7.82 0.00
CA HIS A 222 3.36 6.58 0.50
C HIS A 222 2.30 5.48 0.46
N LYS A 223 2.72 4.30 0.02
CA LYS A 223 1.84 3.14 0.02
C LYS A 223 1.73 2.48 1.39
N SER A 224 2.87 2.40 2.10
CA SER A 224 2.95 1.93 3.48
C SER A 224 2.68 3.09 4.45
N PRO A 225 1.66 3.00 5.32
CA PRO A 225 1.43 4.00 6.36
C PRO A 225 2.56 4.03 7.42
N LEU A 226 3.29 2.94 7.63
CA LEU A 226 4.49 2.92 8.49
C LEU A 226 5.64 3.71 7.89
N LEU A 227 5.92 3.52 6.59
CA LEU A 227 6.96 4.29 5.89
C LEU A 227 6.61 5.76 5.82
N ASP A 228 5.33 6.11 5.66
CA ASP A 228 4.89 7.50 5.75
C ASP A 228 5.21 8.13 7.12
N LEU A 229 4.94 7.42 8.23
CA LEU A 229 5.31 7.87 9.58
C LEU A 229 6.83 8.02 9.72
N HIS A 230 7.60 7.02 9.30
CA HIS A 230 9.06 7.02 9.35
C HIS A 230 9.63 8.25 8.61
N TYR A 231 9.26 8.42 7.34
CA TYR A 231 9.78 9.51 6.52
C TYR A 231 9.26 10.89 6.95
N TYR A 232 8.07 10.99 7.55
CA TYR A 232 7.59 12.22 8.15
C TYR A 232 8.44 12.61 9.36
N LEU A 233 8.66 11.66 10.29
CA LEU A 233 9.49 11.87 11.47
C LEU A 233 10.92 12.25 11.08
N GLU A 234 11.45 11.57 10.08
CA GLU A 234 12.78 11.82 9.55
C GLU A 234 12.87 13.20 8.87
N SER A 235 11.88 13.58 8.06
CA SER A 235 11.91 14.87 7.37
C SER A 235 11.72 16.08 8.30
N LYS A 236 10.96 15.93 9.39
CA LYS A 236 10.64 17.05 10.30
C LYS A 236 11.53 17.13 11.52
N TYR A 237 12.05 15.99 11.98
CA TYR A 237 12.70 15.88 13.29
C TYR A 237 14.00 15.09 13.25
N SER A 238 14.46 14.63 12.09
CA SER A 238 15.70 13.82 11.94
C SER A 238 15.78 12.71 12.99
N TYR A 239 14.66 12.02 13.24
CA TYR A 239 14.49 11.21 14.44
C TYR A 239 15.40 9.97 14.50
N THR A 240 15.98 9.59 13.36
CA THR A 240 17.00 8.54 13.31
C THR A 240 18.33 9.00 13.92
N GLU A 241 18.67 10.28 13.79
CA GLU A 241 19.90 10.90 14.29
C GLU A 241 19.72 11.48 15.70
N LEU A 242 18.55 12.03 15.99
CA LEU A 242 18.23 12.66 17.28
C LEU A 242 17.52 11.69 18.23
N ASP A 243 17.69 11.91 19.53
CA ASP A 243 16.88 11.22 20.54
C ASP A 243 15.52 11.94 20.69
N ILE A 244 14.52 11.44 19.96
CA ILE A 244 13.16 11.96 20.00
C ILE A 244 12.34 11.14 20.99
N PRO A 245 11.77 11.75 22.05
CA PRO A 245 11.02 11.00 23.05
C PRO A 245 9.86 10.21 22.46
N LYS A 246 9.66 8.96 22.89
CA LYS A 246 8.53 8.09 22.52
C LYS A 246 7.16 8.80 22.59
N LYS A 247 6.92 9.60 23.64
CA LYS A 247 5.68 10.39 23.79
C LYS A 247 5.49 11.42 22.67
N PHE A 248 6.58 11.95 22.11
CA PHE A 248 6.54 12.83 20.94
C PHE A 248 6.13 12.04 19.69
N ILE A 249 6.77 10.89 19.44
CA ILE A 249 6.44 9.99 18.31
C ILE A 249 4.95 9.60 18.36
N ARG A 250 4.44 9.25 19.54
CA ARG A 250 3.03 8.93 19.77
C ARG A 250 2.06 10.05 19.35
N ARG A 251 2.46 11.33 19.49
CA ARG A 251 1.66 12.47 19.01
C ARG A 251 1.68 12.59 17.48
N VAL A 252 2.83 12.32 16.86
CA VAL A 252 2.92 12.26 15.39
C VAL A 252 2.02 11.15 14.84
N VAL A 253 2.02 9.97 15.45
CA VAL A 253 1.09 8.89 15.10
C VAL A 253 -0.37 9.35 15.21
N ASN A 254 -0.74 10.04 16.30
CA ASN A 254 -2.10 10.60 16.46
C ASN A 254 -2.50 11.57 15.36
N GLU A 255 -1.58 12.42 14.92
CA GLU A 255 -1.84 13.44 13.90
C GLU A 255 -1.98 12.83 12.50
N LYS A 256 -1.16 11.83 12.18
CA LYS A 256 -1.10 11.23 10.85
C LYS A 256 -2.14 10.14 10.62
N LEU A 257 -2.51 9.40 11.66
CA LEU A 257 -3.42 8.26 11.56
C LEU A 257 -4.76 8.59 10.88
N PRO A 258 -5.47 9.70 11.16
CA PRO A 258 -6.72 10.01 10.47
C PRO A 258 -6.58 10.06 8.94
N ARG A 259 -5.46 10.59 8.42
CA ARG A 259 -5.17 10.61 6.98
C ARG A 259 -4.90 9.23 6.41
N HIS A 260 -4.25 8.36 7.19
CA HIS A 260 -4.05 6.96 6.78
C HIS A 260 -5.37 6.20 6.74
N VAL A 261 -6.30 6.52 7.65
CA VAL A 261 -7.66 5.97 7.65
C VAL A 261 -8.46 6.47 6.43
N GLU A 262 -8.33 7.74 6.05
CA GLU A 262 -8.92 8.28 4.80
C GLU A 262 -8.43 7.49 3.58
N GLN A 263 -7.12 7.27 3.45
CA GLN A 263 -6.52 6.47 2.38
C GLN A 263 -6.99 5.01 2.41
N PHE A 264 -7.04 4.39 3.60
CA PHE A 264 -7.54 3.03 3.78
C PHE A 264 -8.98 2.90 3.29
N PHE A 265 -9.88 3.80 3.69
CA PHE A 265 -11.29 3.74 3.26
C PHE A 265 -11.46 4.01 1.76
N ARG A 266 -10.71 4.95 1.19
CA ARG A 266 -10.73 5.17 -0.27
C ARG A 266 -10.43 3.88 -1.03
N ASN A 267 -9.38 3.17 -0.63
CA ASN A 267 -8.94 1.93 -1.27
C ASN A 267 -9.90 0.78 -0.98
N LEU A 268 -10.35 0.63 0.27
CA LEU A 268 -11.33 -0.38 0.68
C LEU A 268 -12.63 -0.26 -0.13
N LEU A 269 -13.21 0.94 -0.18
CA LEU A 269 -14.48 1.17 -0.87
C LEU A 269 -14.37 1.01 -2.38
N SER A 270 -13.24 1.41 -2.97
CA SER A 270 -12.93 1.12 -4.37
C SER A 270 -13.02 -0.39 -4.67
N LYS A 271 -12.50 -1.23 -3.79
CA LYS A 271 -12.55 -2.70 -3.93
C LYS A 271 -13.93 -3.28 -3.65
N ILE A 272 -14.60 -2.87 -2.58
CA ILE A 272 -15.96 -3.32 -2.24
C ILE A 272 -16.94 -3.04 -3.38
N LEU A 273 -16.81 -1.89 -4.03
CA LEU A 273 -17.76 -1.42 -5.04
C LEU A 273 -17.30 -1.68 -6.49
N GLY A 274 -16.09 -2.21 -6.70
CA GLY A 274 -15.52 -2.40 -8.04
C GLY A 274 -15.30 -1.09 -8.81
N LEU A 275 -15.04 0.02 -8.11
CA LEU A 275 -14.89 1.36 -8.68
C LEU A 275 -13.43 1.81 -8.71
N GLN A 276 -13.06 2.72 -9.60
CA GLN A 276 -11.74 3.35 -9.60
C GLN A 276 -11.75 4.63 -8.78
N TYR A 277 -10.67 4.96 -8.06
CA TYR A 277 -10.57 6.23 -7.33
C TYR A 277 -9.68 7.26 -8.04
N GLN A 278 -9.98 8.54 -7.84
CA GLN A 278 -9.18 9.69 -8.26
C GLN A 278 -9.19 10.76 -7.15
N ILE A 279 -8.27 11.74 -7.22
CA ILE A 279 -8.26 12.89 -6.30
C ILE A 279 -9.06 14.04 -6.92
N ILE A 280 -9.96 14.65 -6.14
CA ILE A 280 -10.59 15.93 -6.45
C ILE A 280 -9.85 17.01 -5.66
N GLU A 281 -9.30 18.01 -6.34
CA GLU A 281 -8.48 19.07 -5.71
C GLU A 281 -8.99 20.48 -6.01
N GLU A 282 -10.15 20.59 -6.68
CA GLU A 282 -10.82 21.87 -6.88
C GLU A 282 -11.12 22.48 -5.51
N ARG A 283 -10.75 23.76 -5.35
CA ARG A 283 -10.98 24.50 -4.12
C ARG A 283 -12.46 24.40 -3.73
N GLU A 284 -12.72 24.10 -2.46
CA GLU A 284 -14.06 23.85 -1.90
C GLU A 284 -14.81 22.59 -2.37
N LEU A 285 -14.17 21.74 -3.19
CA LEU A 285 -14.68 20.44 -3.65
C LEU A 285 -13.75 19.28 -3.27
N GLU A 286 -12.65 19.55 -2.55
CA GLU A 286 -11.74 18.52 -2.06
C GLU A 286 -12.47 17.58 -1.10
N VAL A 287 -12.48 16.30 -1.47
CA VAL A 287 -13.13 15.21 -0.73
C VAL A 287 -12.12 14.11 -0.49
N ASP A 288 -12.29 13.40 0.63
CA ASP A 288 -11.37 12.34 1.04
C ASP A 288 -11.47 11.12 0.09
N ILE A 289 -12.68 10.87 -0.44
CA ILE A 289 -12.97 9.74 -1.31
C ILE A 289 -13.73 10.24 -2.55
N ALA A 290 -13.24 9.87 -3.74
CA ALA A 290 -13.95 10.07 -5.01
C ALA A 290 -13.79 8.82 -5.88
N LEU A 291 -14.90 8.12 -6.12
CA LEU A 291 -14.95 6.87 -6.86
C LEU A 291 -15.71 7.02 -8.18
N LEU A 292 -15.22 6.32 -9.20
CA LEU A 292 -15.62 6.45 -10.58
C LEU A 292 -15.91 5.10 -11.22
N GLU A 293 -16.90 5.12 -12.09
CA GLU A 293 -17.23 4.03 -13.01
C GLU A 293 -17.15 4.57 -14.43
N PHE A 294 -16.38 3.91 -15.32
CA PHE A 294 -16.18 4.37 -16.71
C PHE A 294 -15.82 5.87 -16.83
N LYS A 295 -14.95 6.36 -15.92
CA LYS A 295 -14.54 7.78 -15.79
C LYS A 295 -15.64 8.76 -15.36
N ARG A 296 -16.84 8.29 -15.01
CA ARG A 296 -17.92 9.11 -14.44
C ARG A 296 -17.89 8.99 -12.92
N LEU A 297 -17.96 10.13 -12.23
CA LEU A 297 -18.04 10.16 -10.77
C LEU A 297 -19.34 9.48 -10.31
N LYS A 298 -19.23 8.54 -9.37
CA LYS A 298 -20.37 7.76 -8.85
C LYS A 298 -20.58 7.95 -7.36
N LEU A 299 -19.48 8.11 -6.62
CA LEU A 299 -19.51 8.28 -5.19
C LEU A 299 -18.47 9.32 -4.77
N VAL A 300 -18.88 10.19 -3.86
CA VAL A 300 -17.96 11.04 -3.08
C VAL A 300 -18.17 10.75 -1.61
N GLY A 301 -17.10 10.85 -0.82
CA GLY A 301 -17.14 10.57 0.59
C GLY A 301 -16.22 11.46 1.39
N GLU A 302 -16.61 11.66 2.64
CA GLU A 302 -15.82 12.32 3.67
C GLU A 302 -15.62 11.37 4.85
N VAL A 303 -14.45 11.41 5.48
CA VAL A 303 -14.13 10.63 6.67
C VAL A 303 -13.98 11.56 7.87
N LYS A 304 -14.73 11.29 8.94
CA LYS A 304 -14.61 12.00 10.21
C LYS A 304 -14.18 11.04 11.32
N TRP A 305 -12.86 10.83 11.41
CA TRP A 305 -12.27 9.83 12.28
C TRP A 305 -12.00 10.31 13.72
N LYS A 306 -13.06 10.59 14.48
CA LYS A 306 -12.98 11.15 15.84
C LYS A 306 -14.14 10.70 16.72
N ASN A 307 -14.05 11.01 18.01
CA ASN A 307 -15.00 10.54 19.02
C ASN A 307 -16.26 11.42 19.11
N TYR A 308 -16.24 12.61 18.52
CA TYR A 308 -17.37 13.52 18.49
C TYR A 308 -17.30 14.42 17.25
N VAL A 309 -18.41 14.56 16.53
CA VAL A 309 -18.55 15.41 15.34
C VAL A 309 -19.66 16.42 15.62
N PRO A 310 -19.32 17.71 15.81
CA PRO A 310 -20.31 18.72 16.13
C PRO A 310 -21.23 19.00 14.94
N ARG A 311 -22.45 19.47 15.22
CA ARG A 311 -23.48 19.79 14.21
C ARG A 311 -22.96 20.76 13.14
N LYS A 312 -22.12 21.72 13.51
CA LYS A 312 -21.50 22.67 12.58
C LYS A 312 -20.66 21.96 11.51
N GLU A 313 -19.93 20.92 11.90
CA GLU A 313 -19.07 20.19 10.98
C GLU A 313 -19.86 19.24 10.09
N VAL A 314 -20.91 18.60 10.62
CA VAL A 314 -21.87 17.84 9.80
C VAL A 314 -22.44 18.73 8.70
N LYS A 315 -22.86 19.96 9.03
CA LYS A 315 -23.33 20.94 8.04
C LYS A 315 -22.27 21.28 6.99
N THR A 316 -21.00 21.46 7.39
CA THR A 316 -19.91 21.69 6.43
C THR A 316 -19.73 20.52 5.47
N VAL A 317 -19.91 19.28 5.94
CA VAL A 317 -19.90 18.10 5.06
C VAL A 317 -21.11 18.09 4.13
N GLU A 318 -22.32 18.38 4.64
CA GLU A 318 -23.55 18.54 3.84
C GLU A 318 -23.38 19.58 2.72
N GLU A 319 -22.88 20.76 3.05
CA GLU A 319 -22.61 21.84 2.09
C GLU A 319 -21.59 21.42 1.03
N LYS A 320 -20.50 20.78 1.45
CA LYS A 320 -19.42 20.35 0.55
C LYS A 320 -19.86 19.24 -0.39
N LEU A 321 -20.39 18.13 0.14
CA LEU A 321 -20.86 17.01 -0.68
C LEU A 321 -22.14 17.37 -1.46
N GLY A 322 -22.93 18.33 -0.96
CA GLY A 322 -24.11 18.89 -1.61
C GLY A 322 -23.85 19.53 -2.98
N LYS A 323 -22.61 19.98 -3.24
CA LYS A 323 -22.17 20.53 -4.53
C LYS A 323 -22.13 19.48 -5.65
N PHE A 324 -22.02 18.20 -5.29
CA PHE A 324 -22.09 17.11 -6.26
C PHE A 324 -23.54 16.65 -6.45
N LYS A 325 -24.01 16.64 -7.69
CA LYS A 325 -25.40 16.29 -8.04
C LYS A 325 -25.48 14.89 -8.66
N ASN A 326 -26.55 14.16 -8.37
CA ASN A 326 -26.86 12.84 -8.93
C ASN A 326 -25.75 11.78 -8.73
N ILE A 327 -25.06 11.86 -7.59
CA ILE A 327 -24.06 10.87 -7.18
C ILE A 327 -24.30 10.45 -5.74
N GLN A 328 -23.84 9.25 -5.37
CA GLN A 328 -23.89 8.79 -3.99
C GLN A 328 -22.94 9.61 -3.13
N LYS A 329 -23.38 9.94 -1.91
CA LYS A 329 -22.62 10.72 -0.93
C LYS A 329 -22.56 9.92 0.35
N ILE A 330 -21.37 9.74 0.88
CA ILE A 330 -21.17 9.00 2.13
C ILE A 330 -20.41 9.83 3.15
N LEU A 331 -20.76 9.67 4.42
CA LEU A 331 -20.00 10.16 5.56
C LEU A 331 -19.54 8.96 6.39
N ILE A 332 -18.23 8.75 6.47
CA ILE A 332 -17.64 7.65 7.22
C ILE A 332 -17.27 8.13 8.62
N VAL A 333 -17.70 7.38 9.63
CA VAL A 333 -17.43 7.64 11.05
C VAL A 333 -17.04 6.33 11.75
N PRO A 334 -16.38 6.36 12.92
CA PRO A 334 -16.15 5.15 13.69
C PRO A 334 -17.45 4.45 14.08
N GLU A 335 -18.42 5.23 14.58
CA GLU A 335 -19.74 4.79 15.03
C GLU A 335 -20.75 5.90 14.75
N THR A 336 -22.00 5.58 14.45
CA THR A 336 -23.02 6.60 14.14
C THR A 336 -23.29 7.55 15.32
N SER A 337 -23.13 7.05 16.55
CA SER A 337 -23.31 7.80 17.81
C SER A 337 -22.39 9.00 18.00
N VAL A 338 -21.28 9.09 17.24
CA VAL A 338 -20.34 10.22 17.34
C VAL A 338 -20.90 11.51 16.74
N LEU A 339 -21.96 11.42 15.93
CA LEU A 339 -22.58 12.55 15.26
C LEU A 339 -23.56 13.27 16.19
N GLU A 340 -23.38 14.58 16.38
CA GLU A 340 -24.38 15.40 17.11
C GLU A 340 -25.71 15.51 16.33
N LYS A 341 -25.64 15.43 15.00
CA LYS A 341 -26.80 15.45 14.09
C LYS A 341 -26.52 14.50 12.94
N GLU A 342 -27.48 13.66 12.58
CA GLU A 342 -27.40 12.91 11.32
C GLU A 342 -27.54 13.87 10.12
N PRO A 343 -26.77 13.64 9.04
CA PRO A 343 -26.93 14.40 7.80
C PRO A 343 -28.19 13.96 7.04
N GLU A 344 -28.78 14.88 6.26
CA GLU A 344 -30.05 14.65 5.56
C GLU A 344 -29.87 13.88 4.24
N ASP A 345 -29.04 14.39 3.32
CA ASP A 345 -28.85 13.85 1.96
C ASP A 345 -27.55 13.03 1.81
N ILE A 346 -26.99 12.55 2.91
CA ILE A 346 -25.71 11.82 2.93
C ILE A 346 -25.88 10.52 3.72
N GLU A 347 -25.45 9.41 3.14
CA GLU A 347 -25.50 8.12 3.81
C GLU A 347 -24.38 8.00 4.84
N VAL A 348 -24.71 7.72 6.10
CA VAL A 348 -23.70 7.47 7.15
C VAL A 348 -23.26 6.00 7.09
N TRP A 349 -21.94 5.80 7.10
CA TRP A 349 -21.30 4.48 7.12
C TRP A 349 -20.38 4.39 8.33
N ASP A 350 -20.75 3.56 9.29
CA ASP A 350 -19.89 3.20 10.42
C ASP A 350 -19.10 1.92 10.16
N VAL A 351 -18.24 1.55 11.12
CA VAL A 351 -17.36 0.38 10.99
C VAL A 351 -18.14 -0.91 10.78
N GLU A 352 -19.26 -1.12 11.50
CA GLU A 352 -20.06 -2.33 11.38
C GLU A 352 -20.67 -2.48 9.97
N LYS A 353 -21.27 -1.40 9.45
CA LYS A 353 -21.81 -1.40 8.08
C LYS A 353 -20.73 -1.63 7.02
N ILE A 354 -19.53 -1.07 7.22
CA ILE A 354 -18.40 -1.28 6.31
C ILE A 354 -17.92 -2.73 6.38
N LEU A 355 -17.78 -3.30 7.57
CA LEU A 355 -17.37 -4.69 7.78
C LEU A 355 -18.34 -5.67 7.12
N GLU A 356 -19.65 -5.44 7.24
CA GLU A 356 -20.67 -6.25 6.56
C GLU A 356 -20.50 -6.22 5.03
N LYS A 357 -20.27 -5.04 4.46
CA LYS A 357 -20.02 -4.88 3.02
C LYS A 357 -18.72 -5.54 2.58
N SER A 358 -17.66 -5.47 3.40
CA SER A 358 -16.40 -6.17 3.14
C SER A 358 -16.60 -7.68 3.07
N ARG A 359 -17.29 -8.28 4.05
CA ARG A 359 -17.60 -9.73 4.07
C ARG A 359 -18.39 -10.15 2.83
N LYS A 360 -19.42 -9.38 2.47
CA LYS A 360 -20.23 -9.63 1.27
C LYS A 360 -19.36 -9.59 0.00
N SER A 361 -18.51 -8.57 -0.15
CA SER A 361 -17.69 -8.42 -1.35
C SER A 361 -16.71 -9.58 -1.55
N LEU A 362 -16.09 -10.09 -0.48
CA LEU A 362 -15.19 -11.25 -0.55
C LEU A 362 -15.94 -12.54 -0.91
N PHE A 363 -17.15 -12.73 -0.38
CA PHE A 363 -17.97 -13.90 -0.71
C PHE A 363 -18.35 -13.96 -2.19
N PHE A 364 -18.73 -12.83 -2.79
CA PHE A 364 -19.07 -12.76 -4.21
C PHE A 364 -17.86 -12.98 -5.13
N GLU A 365 -16.68 -12.51 -4.75
CA GLU A 365 -15.45 -12.78 -5.51
C GLU A 365 -15.09 -14.27 -5.50
N ASN A 366 -15.22 -14.94 -4.36
CA ASN A 366 -14.94 -16.37 -4.23
C ASN A 366 -15.99 -17.27 -4.92
N SER A 367 -17.19 -16.75 -5.17
CA SER A 367 -18.26 -17.48 -5.88
C SER A 367 -18.16 -17.35 -7.40
N ALA A 368 -17.32 -16.44 -7.90
CA ALA A 368 -17.15 -16.14 -9.33
C ALA A 368 -15.83 -16.68 -9.92
N GLN A 369 -14.96 -17.25 -9.08
CA GLN A 369 -13.80 -18.06 -9.46
C GLN A 369 -14.16 -19.54 -9.41
#